data_AF-A0A6B9VUV6-F1
#
_entry.id   AF-A0A6B9VUV6-F1
#
_cell.length_a   1.000
_cell.length_b   1.000
_cell.length_c   1.000
_cell.angle_alpha   90.00
_cell.angle_beta   90.00
_cell.angle_gamma   90.00
#
_symmetry.space_group_name_H-M   'P 1'
#
loop_
_entity.id
_entity.type
_entity.pdbx_description
1 polymer ?
#
loop_
_entity_poly.entity_id
_entity_poly.type
_entity_poly.pdbx_seq_one_letter_code
_entity_poly.pdbx_strand_id
1 'polypeptide(L)'
;ILIISLVSLVLIGSINAFPQFAQQLYSDPIDRTGKFVCSACHLAEQPIRISTTSSVFPKSYLDLTIEIPIATGTSSIQLAGNGELSSINVGGVIVLPPGFVTINTSDIQLFSPWSEDHNNILVYGPVPARSYSSVVISLVAPKSGVPLKYSIAIGGNRGRGQLYPNGTATNNGSFRSSEELGLLTRVHTYQISTIIVIRGSMIKSNLISLPIGVDLLTLSNVVAKSVTPDVLLTANPNVGGFAQQDLSIVLQEPNRLRFFNQSALLVIKKKQYERSFSNKLEVNS
;
A
#
# COMPACT_ATOMS: atom_id res chain seq x y z
N ILE A 1 23.75 -53.82 -0.74
CA ILE A 1 22.85 -53.17 0.24
C ILE A 1 23.25 -51.71 0.33
N LEU A 2 22.25 -50.81 0.34
CA LEU A 2 22.31 -49.35 0.37
C LEU A 2 22.56 -48.62 -0.97
N ILE A 3 21.46 -48.28 -1.65
CA ILE A 3 21.37 -47.13 -2.56
C ILE A 3 20.57 -46.08 -1.79
N ILE A 4 21.24 -44.98 -1.40
CA ILE A 4 20.62 -43.86 -0.69
C ILE A 4 19.91 -42.98 -1.73
N SER A 5 18.59 -42.99 -1.67
CA SER A 5 17.68 -42.12 -2.41
C SER A 5 17.67 -40.74 -1.76
N LEU A 6 18.19 -39.72 -2.45
CA LEU A 6 18.10 -38.32 -2.05
C LEU A 6 16.82 -37.71 -2.65
N VAL A 7 15.67 -38.01 -2.06
CA VAL A 7 14.42 -37.29 -2.35
C VAL A 7 14.52 -35.93 -1.66
N SER A 8 14.82 -34.90 -2.44
CA SER A 8 14.70 -33.51 -2.00
C SER A 8 13.21 -33.19 -1.88
N LEU A 9 12.69 -33.28 -0.65
CA LEU A 9 11.34 -32.89 -0.29
C LEU A 9 11.25 -31.36 -0.37
N VAL A 10 10.89 -30.83 -1.55
CA VAL A 10 10.51 -29.42 -1.69
C VAL A 10 9.12 -29.26 -1.09
N LEU A 11 9.08 -28.93 0.20
CA LEU A 11 7.89 -28.40 0.85
C LEU A 11 7.58 -27.03 0.22
N ILE A 12 6.74 -27.01 -0.82
CA ILE A 12 6.11 -25.79 -1.30
C ILE A 12 5.04 -25.43 -0.27
N GLY A 13 5.46 -24.78 0.82
CA GLY A 13 4.53 -24.06 1.67
C GLY A 13 3.79 -23.02 0.82
N SER A 14 2.50 -22.85 1.05
CA SER A 14 1.70 -21.77 0.47
C SER A 14 2.26 -20.43 0.94
N ILE A 15 3.25 -19.91 0.20
CA ILE A 15 3.83 -18.59 0.40
C ILE A 15 2.70 -17.60 0.12
N ASN A 16 2.36 -16.80 1.12
CA ASN A 16 1.32 -15.78 1.05
C ASN A 16 2.02 -14.43 1.13
N ALA A 17 1.72 -13.49 0.24
CA ALA A 17 2.36 -12.16 0.19
C ALA A 17 2.09 -11.36 1.47
N PHE A 18 3.11 -11.18 2.31
CA PHE A 18 3.01 -10.54 3.62
C PHE A 18 4.08 -9.45 3.81
N PRO A 19 3.85 -8.49 4.73
CA PRO A 19 4.86 -7.48 5.09
C PRO A 19 6.21 -8.10 5.51
N GLN A 20 6.18 -9.30 6.10
CA GLN A 20 7.38 -10.07 6.46
C GLN A 20 8.32 -10.33 5.27
N PHE A 21 7.82 -10.48 4.05
CA PHE A 21 8.69 -10.63 2.88
C PHE A 21 9.46 -9.35 2.57
N ALA A 22 8.84 -8.20 2.79
CA ALA A 22 9.51 -6.93 2.59
C ALA A 22 10.63 -6.77 3.64
N GLN A 23 10.38 -7.12 4.90
CA GLN A 23 11.39 -7.12 5.97
C GLN A 23 12.55 -8.09 5.72
N GLN A 24 12.29 -9.24 5.09
CA GLN A 24 13.32 -10.23 4.78
C GLN A 24 14.22 -9.85 3.59
N LEU A 25 13.68 -9.09 2.64
CA LEU A 25 14.36 -8.77 1.38
C LEU A 25 15.01 -7.38 1.38
N TYR A 26 14.52 -6.46 2.22
CA TYR A 26 14.93 -5.06 2.19
C TYR A 26 15.31 -4.58 3.59
N SER A 27 16.43 -3.87 3.69
CA SER A 27 16.83 -3.17 4.92
C SER A 27 15.87 -2.05 5.26
N ASP A 28 15.40 -1.33 4.24
CA ASP A 28 14.52 -0.17 4.34
C ASP A 28 13.23 -0.41 3.55
N PRO A 29 12.07 0.02 4.08
CA PRO A 29 10.79 -0.16 3.39
C PRO A 29 10.59 0.78 2.20
N ILE A 30 11.40 1.85 2.10
CA ILE A 30 11.32 2.87 1.05
C ILE A 30 12.65 2.88 0.30
N ASP A 31 12.59 2.77 -1.02
CA ASP A 31 13.77 2.84 -1.87
C ASP A 31 14.28 4.28 -2.05
N ARG A 32 15.41 4.45 -2.76
CA ARG A 32 16.00 5.77 -3.02
C ARG A 32 15.12 6.72 -3.84
N THR A 33 14.08 6.20 -4.48
CA THR A 33 13.12 7.01 -5.25
C THR A 33 11.97 7.53 -4.39
N GLY A 34 11.88 7.10 -3.13
CA GLY A 34 10.74 7.41 -2.25
C GLY A 34 9.56 6.46 -2.44
N LYS A 35 9.75 5.33 -3.13
CA LYS A 35 8.68 4.34 -3.34
C LYS A 35 8.78 3.23 -2.31
N PHE A 36 7.65 2.82 -1.76
CA PHE A 36 7.61 1.64 -0.90
C PHE A 36 7.92 0.36 -1.69
N VAL A 37 8.78 -0.50 -1.14
CA VAL A 37 9.18 -1.77 -1.76
C VAL A 37 8.02 -2.75 -1.95
N CYS A 38 6.95 -2.60 -1.15
CA CYS A 38 5.70 -3.36 -1.28
C CYS A 38 5.07 -3.23 -2.68
N SER A 39 5.24 -2.08 -3.33
CA SER A 39 4.74 -1.80 -4.68
C SER A 39 5.44 -2.60 -5.79
N ALA A 40 6.54 -3.29 -5.48
CA ALA A 40 7.20 -4.19 -6.43
C ALA A 40 6.43 -5.50 -6.62
N CYS A 41 5.66 -5.94 -5.60
CA CYS A 41 4.85 -7.16 -5.67
C CYS A 41 3.35 -6.88 -5.76
N HIS A 42 2.89 -5.78 -5.17
CA HIS A 42 1.51 -5.30 -5.23
C HIS A 42 1.40 -4.23 -6.31
N LEU A 43 1.13 -4.67 -7.53
CA LEU A 43 1.20 -3.88 -8.76
C LEU A 43 -0.06 -3.05 -9.02
N ALA A 44 -1.19 -3.46 -8.46
CA ALA A 44 -2.43 -2.72 -8.57
C ALA A 44 -2.49 -1.58 -7.56
N GLU A 45 -3.10 -0.48 -7.94
CA GLU A 45 -3.22 0.71 -7.11
C GLU A 45 -4.63 0.83 -6.52
N GLN A 46 -4.72 1.06 -5.21
CA GLN A 46 -5.98 1.32 -4.52
C GLN A 46 -5.76 2.35 -3.41
N PRO A 47 -6.57 3.43 -3.35
CA PRO A 47 -6.29 4.55 -2.46
C PRO A 47 -6.42 4.15 -0.99
N ILE A 48 -5.59 4.79 -0.18
CA ILE A 48 -5.69 4.82 1.28
C ILE A 48 -6.08 6.22 1.73
N ARG A 49 -6.57 6.36 2.95
CA ARG A 49 -6.84 7.65 3.59
C ARG A 49 -6.09 7.71 4.90
N ILE A 50 -5.34 8.77 5.08
CA ILE A 50 -4.57 9.00 6.30
C ILE A 50 -4.96 10.34 6.88
N SER A 51 -5.09 10.41 8.21
CA SER A 51 -5.44 11.64 8.88
C SER A 51 -4.75 11.75 10.23
N THR A 52 -4.31 12.96 10.56
CA THR A 52 -3.74 13.31 11.87
C THR A 52 -3.90 14.81 12.09
N THR A 53 -3.50 15.28 13.26
CA THR A 53 -3.41 16.71 13.57
C THR A 53 -2.35 17.40 12.72
N SER A 54 -2.64 18.60 12.21
CA SER A 54 -1.69 19.36 11.39
C SER A 54 -0.43 19.81 12.14
N SER A 55 -0.53 20.01 13.45
CA SER A 55 0.58 20.39 14.31
C SER A 55 0.46 19.80 15.70
N VAL A 56 1.60 19.55 16.35
CA VAL A 56 1.68 19.01 17.71
C VAL A 56 2.75 19.75 18.51
N PHE A 57 2.52 19.93 19.81
CA PHE A 57 3.54 20.46 20.71
C PHE A 57 4.47 19.33 21.19
N PRO A 58 5.73 19.64 21.60
CA PRO A 58 6.61 18.67 22.21
C PRO A 58 5.96 17.93 23.39
N LYS A 59 6.25 16.63 23.54
CA LYS A 59 5.66 15.72 24.54
C LYS A 59 4.13 15.58 24.51
N SER A 60 3.46 16.07 23.48
CA SER A 60 2.01 15.95 23.36
C SER A 60 1.63 14.69 22.59
N TYR A 61 0.41 14.23 22.85
CA TYR A 61 -0.22 13.09 22.23
C TYR A 61 -0.85 13.50 20.90
N LEU A 62 -0.82 12.61 19.91
CA LEU A 62 -1.59 12.74 18.68
C LEU A 62 -2.04 11.36 18.20
N ASP A 63 -3.15 11.33 17.48
CA ASP A 63 -3.63 10.12 16.83
C ASP A 63 -3.38 10.19 15.32
N LEU A 64 -2.88 9.08 14.77
CA LEU A 64 -2.73 8.84 13.35
C LEU A 64 -3.75 7.77 12.95
N THR A 65 -4.73 8.14 12.14
CA THR A 65 -5.74 7.23 11.62
C THR A 65 -5.38 6.83 10.20
N ILE A 66 -5.36 5.53 9.94
CA ILE A 66 -5.08 4.93 8.63
C ILE A 66 -6.31 4.12 8.24
N GLU A 67 -6.93 4.52 7.14
CA GLU A 67 -8.09 3.85 6.57
C GLU A 67 -7.69 3.27 5.20
N ILE A 68 -7.78 1.94 5.10
CA ILE A 68 -7.68 1.18 3.86
C ILE A 68 -9.13 0.81 3.48
N PRO A 69 -9.80 1.61 2.65
CA PRO A 69 -11.20 1.37 2.30
C PRO A 69 -11.33 0.01 1.61
N ILE A 70 -12.48 -0.66 1.78
CA ILE A 70 -12.77 -1.92 1.10
C ILE A 70 -14.12 -1.77 0.44
N ALA A 71 -14.19 -2.08 -0.85
CA ALA A 71 -15.45 -2.10 -1.55
C ALA A 71 -16.35 -3.22 -0.99
N THR A 72 -17.62 -2.91 -0.75
CA THR A 72 -18.60 -3.86 -0.25
C THR A 72 -19.02 -4.85 -1.35
N GLY A 73 -19.56 -6.01 -0.94
CA GLY A 73 -20.06 -7.03 -1.88
C GLY A 73 -18.95 -7.89 -2.49
N THR A 74 -19.05 -8.23 -3.78
CA THR A 74 -18.14 -9.16 -4.48
C THR A 74 -16.69 -8.67 -4.52
N SER A 75 -16.45 -7.36 -4.41
CA SER A 75 -15.12 -6.76 -4.36
C SER A 75 -14.39 -6.95 -3.02
N SER A 76 -15.05 -7.57 -2.02
CA SER A 76 -14.45 -7.95 -0.73
C SER A 76 -13.93 -9.39 -0.68
N ILE A 77 -14.05 -10.11 -1.80
CA ILE A 77 -13.67 -11.52 -1.98
C ILE A 77 -12.56 -11.56 -3.03
N GLN A 78 -11.49 -12.30 -2.76
CA GLN A 78 -10.33 -12.46 -3.65
C GLN A 78 -10.05 -13.93 -3.94
N LEU A 79 -9.26 -14.19 -4.98
CA LEU A 79 -8.75 -15.53 -5.27
C LEU A 79 -7.59 -15.88 -4.32
N ALA A 80 -7.75 -16.96 -3.56
CA ALA A 80 -6.71 -17.51 -2.69
C ALA A 80 -5.65 -18.29 -3.49
N GLY A 81 -4.52 -18.59 -2.86
CA GLY A 81 -3.41 -19.31 -3.51
C GLY A 81 -3.78 -20.73 -3.97
N ASN A 82 -4.79 -21.34 -3.35
CA ASN A 82 -5.33 -22.65 -3.73
C ASN A 82 -6.41 -22.58 -4.82
N GLY A 83 -6.75 -21.39 -5.33
CA GLY A 83 -7.77 -21.18 -6.36
C GLY A 83 -9.20 -21.06 -5.83
N GLU A 84 -9.42 -21.13 -4.52
CA GLU A 84 -10.74 -20.87 -3.91
C GLU A 84 -10.96 -19.37 -3.68
N LEU A 85 -12.21 -18.98 -3.48
CA LEU A 85 -12.56 -17.62 -3.10
C LEU A 85 -12.38 -17.43 -1.58
N SER A 86 -11.67 -16.38 -1.17
CA SER A 86 -11.41 -16.07 0.23
C SER A 86 -11.66 -14.60 0.57
N SER A 87 -11.74 -14.30 1.86
CA SER A 87 -11.73 -12.92 2.35
C SER A 87 -10.41 -12.21 2.04
N ILE A 88 -10.47 -10.88 2.06
CA ILE A 88 -9.32 -9.99 1.91
C ILE A 88 -8.70 -9.71 3.29
N ASN A 89 -7.38 -9.63 3.32
CA ASN A 89 -6.60 -9.11 4.44
C ASN A 89 -5.98 -7.76 4.08
N VAL A 90 -5.67 -6.98 5.10
CA VAL A 90 -4.97 -5.70 4.99
C VAL A 90 -3.66 -5.74 5.75
N GLY A 91 -2.76 -4.85 5.38
CA GLY A 91 -1.53 -4.58 6.08
C GLY A 91 -0.93 -3.28 5.60
N GLY A 92 0.11 -2.81 6.29
CA GLY A 92 0.76 -1.57 5.93
C GLY A 92 2.08 -1.36 6.66
N VAL A 93 2.81 -0.37 6.20
CA VAL A 93 4.10 0.07 6.72
C VAL A 93 4.05 1.57 6.94
N ILE A 94 4.50 2.02 8.10
CA ILE A 94 4.42 3.40 8.56
C ILE A 94 5.82 3.82 8.97
N VAL A 95 6.35 4.85 8.31
CA VAL A 95 7.65 5.42 8.62
C VAL A 95 7.41 6.70 9.41
N LEU A 96 7.70 6.64 10.71
CA LEU A 96 7.59 7.80 11.59
C LEU A 96 8.85 8.67 11.52
N PRO A 97 8.71 10.00 11.65
CA PRO A 97 9.84 10.89 11.81
C PRO A 97 10.63 10.55 13.09
N PRO A 98 11.94 10.85 13.12
CA PRO A 98 12.78 10.59 14.28
C PRO A 98 12.21 11.21 15.58
N GLY A 99 12.20 10.41 16.65
CA GLY A 99 11.79 10.85 17.98
C GLY A 99 10.29 10.79 18.27
N PHE A 100 9.45 10.49 17.27
CA PHE A 100 8.06 10.09 17.52
C PHE A 100 8.00 8.65 18.02
N VAL A 101 7.20 8.39 19.05
CA VAL A 101 7.11 7.09 19.70
C VAL A 101 5.65 6.66 19.81
N THR A 102 5.37 5.40 19.55
CA THR A 102 4.03 4.82 19.74
C THR A 102 3.69 4.62 21.21
N ILE A 103 2.43 4.82 21.57
CA ILE A 103 1.92 4.56 22.92
C ILE A 103 1.23 3.21 22.93
N ASN A 104 1.30 2.57 24.10
CA ASN A 104 0.59 1.34 24.41
C ASN A 104 -0.93 1.53 24.37
N THR A 105 -1.52 1.46 23.17
CA THR A 105 -2.96 1.23 22.98
C THR A 105 -3.22 -0.28 22.99
N SER A 106 -4.48 -0.67 23.20
CA SER A 106 -4.94 -2.07 23.15
C SER A 106 -4.58 -2.80 21.85
N ASP A 107 -4.27 -2.05 20.79
CA ASP A 107 -3.95 -2.55 19.45
C ASP A 107 -2.45 -2.76 19.20
N ILE A 108 -1.57 -2.58 20.21
CA ILE A 108 -0.11 -2.78 20.02
C ILE A 108 0.23 -4.17 19.46
N GLN A 109 -0.56 -5.21 19.78
CA GLN A 109 -0.31 -6.55 19.22
C GLN A 109 -0.42 -6.62 17.69
N LEU A 110 -1.04 -5.61 17.04
CA LEU A 110 -1.11 -5.53 15.59
C LEU A 110 0.16 -4.96 14.94
N PHE A 111 0.96 -4.22 15.70
CA PHE A 111 2.12 -3.50 15.17
C PHE A 111 3.41 -4.17 15.62
N SER A 112 4.34 -4.30 14.68
CA SER A 112 5.69 -4.78 14.90
C SER A 112 6.69 -3.80 14.30
N PRO A 113 7.88 -3.65 14.89
CA PRO A 113 8.93 -2.85 14.26
C PRO A 113 9.40 -3.50 12.96
N TRP A 114 9.89 -2.70 12.02
CA TRP A 114 10.44 -3.19 10.75
C TRP A 114 11.66 -4.09 10.98
N SER A 115 12.56 -3.68 11.86
CA SER A 115 13.69 -4.47 12.36
C SER A 115 14.10 -3.98 13.75
N GLU A 116 15.05 -4.66 14.40
CA GLU A 116 15.58 -4.25 15.72
C GLU A 116 16.18 -2.83 15.68
N ASP A 117 16.79 -2.44 14.57
CA ASP A 117 17.41 -1.13 14.37
C ASP A 117 16.41 -0.03 13.96
N HIS A 118 15.21 -0.41 13.49
CA HIS A 118 14.21 0.50 12.93
C HIS A 118 12.92 0.53 13.78
N ASN A 119 13.04 1.02 15.01
CA ASN A 119 11.91 1.13 15.94
C ASN A 119 10.89 2.22 15.54
N ASN A 120 11.28 3.18 14.71
CA ASN A 120 10.40 4.25 14.18
C ASN A 120 9.61 3.80 12.94
N ILE A 121 9.85 2.59 12.44
CA ILE A 121 9.14 2.03 11.30
C ILE A 121 8.24 0.91 11.81
N LEU A 122 6.94 1.09 11.63
CA LEU A 122 5.92 0.16 12.11
C LEU A 122 5.33 -0.62 10.95
N VAL A 123 5.12 -1.91 11.17
CA VAL A 123 4.51 -2.84 10.23
C VAL A 123 3.31 -3.47 10.89
N TYR A 124 2.19 -3.56 10.18
CA TYR A 124 1.02 -4.30 10.64
C TYR A 124 0.44 -5.18 9.54
N GLY A 125 -0.26 -6.21 9.97
CA GLY A 125 -0.86 -7.20 9.08
C GLY A 125 0.08 -8.39 8.79
N PRO A 126 -0.44 -9.44 8.13
CA PRO A 126 -1.78 -9.54 7.56
C PRO A 126 -2.87 -9.65 8.65
N VAL A 127 -3.90 -8.80 8.57
CA VAL A 127 -5.06 -8.86 9.47
C VAL A 127 -6.38 -8.85 8.69
N PRO A 128 -7.46 -9.43 9.23
CA PRO A 128 -8.76 -9.46 8.55
C PRO A 128 -9.26 -8.05 8.24
N ALA A 129 -9.50 -7.80 6.96
CA ALA A 129 -9.87 -6.49 6.46
C ALA A 129 -11.22 -6.00 7.02
N ARG A 130 -12.13 -6.93 7.37
CA ARG A 130 -13.42 -6.63 8.01
C ARG A 130 -13.30 -5.93 9.36
N SER A 131 -12.24 -6.23 10.12
CA SER A 131 -12.05 -5.72 11.48
C SER A 131 -11.02 -4.59 11.54
N TYR A 132 -10.10 -4.54 10.58
CA TYR A 132 -8.91 -3.68 10.65
C TYR A 132 -8.71 -2.83 9.39
N SER A 133 -9.78 -2.56 8.64
CA SER A 133 -9.75 -1.60 7.52
C SER A 133 -9.47 -0.17 7.97
N SER A 134 -9.77 0.17 9.23
CA SER A 134 -9.43 1.44 9.85
C SER A 134 -8.68 1.15 11.14
N VAL A 135 -7.47 1.71 11.26
CA VAL A 135 -6.61 1.52 12.43
C VAL A 135 -6.16 2.88 12.94
N VAL A 136 -6.17 3.05 14.26
CA VAL A 136 -5.73 4.28 14.94
C VAL A 136 -4.47 3.97 15.75
N ILE A 137 -3.47 4.81 15.60
CA ILE A 137 -2.19 4.71 16.32
C ILE A 137 -1.99 5.99 17.10
N SER A 138 -1.85 5.87 18.41
CA SER A 138 -1.51 7.01 19.26
C SER A 138 0.01 7.17 19.35
N LEU A 139 0.49 8.38 19.07
CA LEU A 139 1.90 8.75 19.07
C LEU A 139 2.19 9.84 20.12
N VAL A 140 3.39 9.83 20.68
CA VAL A 140 3.96 10.94 21.46
C VAL A 140 4.96 11.69 20.60
N ALA A 141 4.81 13.00 20.51
CA ALA A 141 5.79 13.88 19.88
C ALA A 141 7.09 13.96 20.71
N PRO A 142 8.26 14.15 20.07
CA PRO A 142 9.54 14.23 20.78
C PRO A 142 9.53 15.35 21.83
N LYS A 143 10.33 15.17 22.89
CA LYS A 143 10.48 16.17 23.97
C LYS A 143 11.07 17.49 23.49
N SER A 144 11.91 17.45 22.46
CA SER A 144 12.59 18.58 21.86
C SER A 144 12.84 18.28 20.39
N GLY A 145 12.80 19.30 19.55
CA GLY A 145 13.08 19.18 18.13
C GLY A 145 13.09 20.55 17.48
N VAL A 146 13.58 20.60 16.24
CA VAL A 146 13.51 21.84 15.46
C VAL A 146 12.04 22.04 15.06
N PRO A 147 11.43 23.20 15.35
CA PRO A 147 10.04 23.46 15.01
C PRO A 147 9.88 23.63 13.48
N LEU A 148 9.77 22.48 12.82
CA LEU A 148 9.69 22.30 11.37
C LEU A 148 8.56 21.33 11.03
N LYS A 149 8.35 21.17 9.72
CA LYS A 149 7.45 20.19 9.14
C LYS A 149 8.19 18.86 9.01
N TYR A 150 7.63 17.82 9.61
CA TYR A 150 8.11 16.44 9.53
C TYR A 150 7.17 15.62 8.64
N SER A 151 7.73 14.68 7.88
CA SER A 151 6.94 13.79 7.01
C SER A 151 6.70 12.44 7.70
N ILE A 152 5.48 11.94 7.59
CA ILE A 152 5.08 10.57 7.94
C ILE A 152 4.73 9.90 6.61
N ALA A 153 5.50 8.88 6.22
CA ALA A 153 5.25 8.13 5.00
C ALA A 153 4.51 6.83 5.33
N ILE A 154 3.42 6.56 4.60
CA ILE A 154 2.54 5.42 4.89
C ILE A 154 2.29 4.65 3.61
N GLY A 155 2.54 3.35 3.64
CA GLY A 155 2.15 2.40 2.61
C GLY A 155 1.07 1.47 3.15
N GLY A 156 -0.02 1.30 2.42
CA GLY A 156 -1.12 0.41 2.78
C GLY A 156 -1.50 -0.51 1.64
N ASN A 157 -1.78 -1.77 1.96
CA ASN A 157 -2.20 -2.79 1.01
C ASN A 157 -3.50 -3.46 1.47
N ARG A 158 -4.35 -3.79 0.49
CA ARG A 158 -5.41 -4.79 0.66
C ARG A 158 -5.30 -5.87 -0.40
N GLY A 159 -5.44 -7.12 0.02
CA GLY A 159 -5.44 -8.29 -0.87
C GLY A 159 -4.04 -8.83 -1.19
N ARG A 160 -4.00 -9.91 -1.98
CA ARG A 160 -2.78 -10.64 -2.33
C ARG A 160 -1.96 -9.95 -3.43
N GLY A 161 -0.64 -10.11 -3.38
CA GLY A 161 0.28 -9.60 -4.40
C GLY A 161 0.24 -10.40 -5.71
N GLN A 162 0.73 -9.78 -6.79
CA GLN A 162 0.81 -10.34 -8.14
C GLN A 162 2.10 -11.15 -8.35
N LEU A 163 3.14 -10.87 -7.57
CA LEU A 163 4.45 -11.51 -7.66
C LEU A 163 4.87 -12.10 -6.31
N TYR A 164 5.59 -13.22 -6.38
CA TYR A 164 6.35 -13.77 -5.26
C TYR A 164 7.72 -13.08 -5.13
N PRO A 165 8.38 -13.15 -3.95
CA PRO A 165 9.74 -12.66 -3.74
C PRO A 165 10.78 -13.10 -4.77
N ASN A 166 10.64 -14.30 -5.32
CA ASN A 166 11.51 -14.85 -6.35
C ASN A 166 11.21 -14.33 -7.77
N GLY A 167 10.25 -13.42 -7.92
CA GLY A 167 9.82 -12.84 -9.19
C GLY A 167 8.79 -13.66 -9.97
N THR A 168 8.39 -14.85 -9.50
CA THR A 168 7.38 -15.65 -10.21
C THR A 168 5.98 -15.09 -9.98
N ALA A 169 5.15 -15.10 -11.02
CA ALA A 169 3.77 -14.65 -10.94
C ALA A 169 2.90 -15.53 -10.01
N THR A 170 2.01 -14.89 -9.26
CA THR A 170 0.96 -15.58 -8.50
C THR A 170 -0.26 -15.83 -9.37
N ASN A 171 -1.23 -16.60 -8.86
CA ASN A 171 -2.54 -16.70 -9.51
C ASN A 171 -3.41 -15.45 -9.39
N ASN A 172 -2.95 -14.38 -8.73
CA ASN A 172 -3.69 -13.12 -8.57
C ASN A 172 -3.27 -12.05 -9.60
N GLY A 173 -2.96 -12.47 -10.83
CA GLY A 173 -2.52 -11.62 -11.94
C GLY A 173 -3.12 -12.08 -13.27
N SER A 174 -2.87 -11.31 -14.33
CA SER A 174 -3.28 -11.67 -15.68
C SER A 174 -2.12 -12.27 -16.48
N PHE A 175 -2.45 -13.24 -17.34
CA PHE A 175 -1.48 -13.98 -18.14
C PHE A 175 -1.68 -13.67 -19.63
N ARG A 176 -0.56 -13.59 -20.36
CA ARG A 176 -0.51 -13.25 -21.78
C ARG A 176 0.03 -14.41 -22.62
N SER A 177 -0.26 -14.38 -23.92
CA SER A 177 0.28 -15.30 -24.91
C SER A 177 1.78 -15.10 -25.12
N SER A 178 2.42 -16.08 -25.77
CA SER A 178 3.82 -15.98 -26.18
C SER A 178 4.05 -14.84 -27.18
N GLU A 179 5.31 -14.41 -27.30
CA GLU A 179 5.76 -13.37 -28.25
C GLU A 179 5.61 -13.77 -29.73
N GLU A 180 5.38 -15.06 -30.01
CA GLU A 180 5.19 -15.57 -31.37
C GLU A 180 3.70 -15.73 -31.72
N LEU A 181 3.35 -15.42 -32.97
CA LEU A 181 2.06 -15.78 -33.55
C LEU A 181 1.90 -17.29 -33.54
N GLY A 182 0.76 -17.78 -33.06
CA GLY A 182 0.51 -19.21 -33.05
C GLY A 182 -0.97 -19.57 -32.99
N LEU A 183 -1.23 -20.84 -33.26
CA LEU A 183 -2.57 -21.41 -33.19
C LEU A 183 -2.77 -22.08 -31.82
N LEU A 184 -3.82 -21.71 -31.10
CA LEU A 184 -4.20 -22.46 -29.90
C LEU A 184 -4.66 -23.87 -30.31
N THR A 185 -3.92 -24.89 -29.88
CA THR A 185 -4.21 -26.29 -30.28
C THR A 185 -4.86 -27.11 -29.18
N ARG A 186 -4.44 -26.91 -27.91
CA ARG A 186 -4.97 -27.67 -26.77
C ARG A 186 -4.94 -26.86 -25.49
N VAL A 187 -5.90 -27.16 -24.61
CA VAL A 187 -5.96 -26.71 -23.23
C VAL A 187 -6.15 -27.95 -22.36
N HIS A 188 -5.22 -28.19 -21.44
CA HIS A 188 -5.27 -29.30 -20.49
C HIS A 188 -5.33 -28.76 -19.07
N THR A 189 -6.44 -29.00 -18.38
CA THR A 189 -6.62 -28.61 -16.98
C THR A 189 -6.23 -29.78 -16.07
N TYR A 190 -5.31 -29.52 -15.15
CA TYR A 190 -4.88 -30.42 -14.08
C TYR A 190 -5.37 -29.89 -12.73
N GLN A 191 -5.13 -30.67 -11.66
CA GLN A 191 -5.54 -30.30 -10.30
C GLN A 191 -4.96 -28.98 -9.80
N ILE A 192 -3.74 -28.61 -10.22
CA ILE A 192 -3.00 -27.43 -9.70
C ILE A 192 -2.63 -26.40 -10.77
N SER A 193 -2.85 -26.71 -12.05
CA SER A 193 -2.47 -25.84 -13.16
C SER A 193 -3.27 -26.16 -14.43
N THR A 194 -3.33 -25.19 -15.33
CA THR A 194 -3.86 -25.34 -16.68
C THR A 194 -2.75 -25.11 -17.68
N ILE A 195 -2.50 -26.07 -18.58
CA ILE A 195 -1.49 -25.96 -19.62
C ILE A 195 -2.15 -25.62 -20.95
N ILE A 196 -1.70 -24.53 -21.56
CA ILE A 196 -2.10 -24.08 -22.88
C ILE A 196 -0.99 -24.40 -23.88
N VAL A 197 -1.36 -25.06 -24.99
CA VAL A 197 -0.43 -25.44 -26.06
C VAL A 197 -0.70 -24.59 -27.30
N ILE A 198 0.24 -23.70 -27.61
CA ILE A 198 0.19 -22.82 -28.79
C ILE A 198 1.21 -23.34 -29.80
N ARG A 199 0.76 -23.65 -31.02
CA ARG A 199 1.63 -24.09 -32.12
C ARG A 199 2.09 -22.88 -32.95
N GLY A 200 3.40 -22.63 -33.00
CA GLY A 200 4.00 -21.59 -33.83
C GLY A 200 4.23 -22.03 -35.28
N SER A 201 4.86 -21.16 -36.09
CA SER A 201 5.01 -21.35 -37.54
C SER A 201 5.95 -22.50 -37.96
N MET A 202 6.90 -22.88 -37.10
CA MET A 202 7.98 -23.84 -37.41
C MET A 202 7.94 -25.10 -36.56
N ILE A 203 6.75 -25.70 -36.39
CA ILE A 203 6.51 -26.97 -35.62
C ILE A 203 6.84 -26.87 -34.12
N LYS A 204 7.49 -25.79 -33.66
CA LYS A 204 7.68 -25.47 -32.25
C LYS A 204 6.33 -25.18 -31.59
N SER A 205 6.10 -25.82 -30.45
CA SER A 205 4.94 -25.57 -29.60
C SER A 205 5.38 -24.86 -28.33
N ASN A 206 4.80 -23.71 -28.06
CA ASN A 206 4.98 -22.98 -26.80
C ASN A 206 3.98 -23.52 -25.78
N LEU A 207 4.49 -23.90 -24.61
CA LEU A 207 3.70 -24.36 -23.47
C LEU A 207 3.58 -23.21 -22.48
N ILE A 208 2.36 -22.79 -22.20
CA ILE A 208 2.06 -21.78 -21.19
C ILE A 208 1.38 -22.48 -20.03
N SER A 209 2.04 -22.48 -18.86
CA SER A 209 1.46 -23.00 -17.62
C SER A 209 0.78 -21.86 -16.87
N LEU A 210 -0.51 -22.02 -16.62
CA LEU A 210 -1.32 -21.11 -15.82
C LEU A 210 -1.59 -21.74 -14.46
N PRO A 211 -1.51 -20.96 -13.37
CA PRO A 211 -1.82 -21.45 -12.04
C PRO A 211 -3.33 -21.63 -11.83
N ILE A 212 -3.69 -22.31 -10.75
CA ILE A 212 -5.09 -22.63 -10.42
C ILE A 212 -5.95 -21.38 -10.13
N GLY A 213 -7.23 -21.46 -10.50
CA GLY A 213 -8.25 -20.45 -10.20
C GLY A 213 -8.32 -19.29 -11.19
N VAL A 214 -7.47 -19.30 -12.22
CA VAL A 214 -7.44 -18.25 -13.24
C VAL A 214 -8.51 -18.52 -14.31
N ASP A 215 -9.37 -17.53 -14.55
CA ASP A 215 -10.43 -17.59 -15.55
C ASP A 215 -9.91 -17.26 -16.96
N LEU A 216 -10.23 -18.12 -17.93
CA LEU A 216 -9.78 -18.00 -19.32
C LEU A 216 -10.74 -17.10 -20.11
N LEU A 217 -10.23 -15.97 -20.60
CA LEU A 217 -11.00 -15.08 -21.47
C LEU A 217 -11.15 -15.75 -22.85
N THR A 218 -12.28 -16.43 -23.07
CA THR A 218 -12.73 -16.89 -24.40
C THR A 218 -11.90 -17.98 -25.10
N LEU A 219 -10.87 -18.53 -24.46
CA LEU A 219 -10.05 -19.62 -25.01
C LEU A 219 -10.51 -21.02 -24.55
N SER A 220 -11.35 -21.10 -23.53
CA SER A 220 -11.87 -22.36 -23.00
C SER A 220 -12.70 -23.15 -24.02
N ASN A 221 -13.31 -22.46 -25.01
CA ASN A 221 -14.26 -23.07 -25.94
C ASN A 221 -13.84 -22.98 -27.43
N VAL A 222 -12.66 -22.42 -27.75
CA VAL A 222 -12.22 -22.23 -29.14
C VAL A 222 -10.83 -22.83 -29.35
N VAL A 223 -10.80 -24.08 -29.77
CA VAL A 223 -9.63 -24.70 -30.39
C VAL A 223 -9.48 -24.13 -31.81
N ALA A 224 -8.25 -23.91 -32.27
CA ALA A 224 -7.92 -23.32 -33.57
C ALA A 224 -8.17 -21.80 -33.72
N LYS A 225 -8.14 -21.04 -32.61
CA LYS A 225 -8.05 -19.57 -32.66
C LYS A 225 -6.61 -19.13 -32.93
N SER A 226 -6.43 -18.22 -33.89
CA SER A 226 -5.15 -17.51 -34.05
C SER A 226 -4.92 -16.62 -32.83
N VAL A 227 -3.80 -16.81 -32.16
CA VAL A 227 -3.36 -16.03 -31.01
C VAL A 227 -2.22 -15.15 -31.49
N THR A 228 -2.49 -13.84 -31.58
CA THR A 228 -1.45 -12.86 -31.87
C THR A 228 -0.51 -12.72 -30.65
N PRO A 229 0.72 -12.22 -30.87
CA PRO A 229 1.64 -11.92 -29.79
C PRO A 229 1.02 -11.04 -28.71
N ASP A 230 1.40 -11.28 -27.45
CA ASP A 230 1.06 -10.47 -26.28
C ASP A 230 -0.44 -10.24 -26.00
N VAL A 231 -1.31 -11.17 -26.42
CA VAL A 231 -2.75 -11.11 -26.12
C VAL A 231 -3.03 -11.65 -24.73
N LEU A 232 -3.95 -11.01 -24.00
CA LEU A 232 -4.44 -11.51 -22.72
C LEU A 232 -5.17 -12.84 -22.90
N LEU A 233 -4.70 -13.86 -22.18
CA LEU A 233 -5.30 -15.19 -22.13
C LEU A 233 -6.35 -15.31 -21.01
N THR A 234 -6.18 -14.51 -19.96
CA THR A 234 -6.95 -14.64 -18.72
C THR A 234 -7.49 -13.31 -18.24
N ALA A 235 -8.59 -13.38 -17.49
CA ALA A 235 -9.12 -12.22 -16.79
C ALA A 235 -8.14 -11.81 -15.68
N ASN A 236 -8.20 -10.56 -15.24
CA ASN A 236 -7.46 -10.14 -14.05
C ASN A 236 -8.33 -10.44 -12.82
N PRO A 237 -7.98 -11.44 -11.98
CA PRO A 237 -8.76 -11.77 -10.80
C PRO A 237 -8.52 -10.80 -9.63
N ASN A 238 -7.55 -9.89 -9.75
CA ASN A 238 -7.16 -9.03 -8.64
C ASN A 238 -8.20 -7.94 -8.33
N VAL A 239 -8.66 -7.95 -7.08
CA VAL A 239 -9.54 -6.91 -6.50
C VAL A 239 -8.82 -6.07 -5.43
N GLY A 240 -7.56 -6.39 -5.15
CA GLY A 240 -6.70 -5.72 -4.19
C GLY A 240 -5.89 -4.59 -4.79
N GLY A 241 -5.04 -3.99 -3.96
CA GLY A 241 -4.07 -3.00 -4.39
C GLY A 241 -3.32 -2.35 -3.24
N PHE A 242 -2.25 -1.67 -3.61
CA PHE A 242 -1.37 -0.92 -2.73
C PHE A 242 -1.48 0.58 -3.04
N ALA A 243 -1.34 1.42 -2.03
CA ALA A 243 -1.06 2.82 -2.22
C ALA A 243 -0.10 3.32 -1.16
N GLN A 244 0.59 4.39 -1.52
CA GLN A 244 1.43 5.16 -0.60
C GLN A 244 0.89 6.57 -0.50
N GLN A 245 1.01 7.17 0.68
CA GLN A 245 0.65 8.55 0.92
C GLN A 245 1.55 9.15 1.99
N ASP A 246 1.99 10.38 1.74
CA ASP A 246 2.75 11.17 2.69
C ASP A 246 1.84 12.15 3.42
N LEU A 247 2.00 12.21 4.73
CA LEU A 247 1.37 13.19 5.59
C LEU A 247 2.44 14.04 6.24
N SER A 248 2.10 15.27 6.57
CA SER A 248 3.05 16.15 7.24
C SER A 248 2.49 16.67 8.55
N ILE A 249 3.34 16.67 9.56
CA ILE A 249 3.04 17.18 10.89
C ILE A 249 4.04 18.27 11.26
N VAL A 250 3.54 19.39 11.78
CA VAL A 250 4.40 20.47 12.26
C VAL A 250 4.66 20.29 13.75
N LEU A 251 5.93 20.15 14.15
CA LEU A 251 6.30 20.26 15.56
C LEU A 251 6.29 21.75 15.91
N GLN A 252 5.30 22.18 16.69
CA GLN A 252 5.09 23.60 16.95
C GLN A 252 5.80 24.04 18.23
N GLU A 253 6.31 25.26 18.23
CA GLU A 253 6.83 25.90 19.43
C GLU A 253 5.79 26.89 19.99
N PRO A 254 5.38 26.76 21.27
CA PRO A 254 4.37 27.66 21.86
C PRO A 254 4.68 29.15 21.73
N ASN A 255 5.96 29.52 21.73
CA ASN A 255 6.39 30.92 21.64
C ASN A 255 6.15 31.53 20.25
N ARG A 256 6.14 30.72 19.18
CA ARG A 256 5.90 31.19 17.79
C ARG A 256 4.46 31.64 17.56
N LEU A 257 3.52 31.20 18.38
CA LEU A 257 2.09 31.52 18.26
C LEU A 257 1.69 32.81 18.98
N ARG A 258 2.61 33.49 19.68
CA ARG A 258 2.28 34.60 20.60
C ARG A 258 2.05 35.96 19.94
N PHE A 259 2.32 36.12 18.65
CA PHE A 259 2.14 37.40 17.96
C PHE A 259 0.77 37.51 17.30
N PHE A 260 -0.17 38.20 17.94
CA PHE A 260 -1.44 38.58 17.32
C PHE A 260 -1.75 40.09 17.49
N ASN A 261 -1.89 40.74 16.33
CA ASN A 261 -2.57 42.00 16.00
C ASN A 261 -2.05 43.35 16.56
N GLN A 262 -1.07 43.95 15.85
CA GLN A 262 -0.83 45.40 15.85
C GLN A 262 -1.79 46.19 14.94
N SER A 263 -2.52 45.51 14.05
CA SER A 263 -3.43 46.08 13.06
C SER A 263 -4.65 46.77 13.69
N ALA A 264 -5.13 46.30 14.85
CA ALA A 264 -6.19 46.98 15.60
C ALA A 264 -5.75 48.38 16.06
N LEU A 265 -4.49 48.55 16.46
CA LEU A 265 -3.93 49.84 16.86
C LEU A 265 -3.88 50.84 15.70
N LEU A 266 -3.56 50.36 14.50
CA LEU A 266 -3.54 51.18 13.28
C LEU A 266 -4.95 51.68 12.90
N VAL A 267 -5.97 50.82 13.02
CA VAL A 267 -7.37 51.20 12.75
C VAL A 267 -7.88 52.22 13.79
N ILE A 268 -7.57 52.01 15.07
CA ILE A 268 -7.91 52.96 16.15
C ILE A 268 -7.21 54.31 15.90
N LYS A 269 -5.93 54.30 15.51
CA LYS A 269 -5.19 55.53 15.24
C LYS A 269 -5.75 56.29 14.03
N LYS A 270 -6.14 55.59 12.96
CA LYS A 270 -6.82 56.18 11.81
C LYS A 270 -8.14 56.85 12.20
N LYS A 271 -8.97 56.17 12.99
CA LYS A 271 -10.26 56.73 13.47
C LYS A 271 -10.07 57.94 14.40
N GLN A 272 -9.02 57.94 15.23
CA GLN A 272 -8.65 59.11 16.03
C GLN A 272 -8.31 60.32 15.13
N TYR A 273 -7.54 60.10 14.07
CA TYR A 273 -7.16 61.16 13.14
C TYR A 273 -8.37 61.71 12.36
N GLU A 274 -9.22 60.82 11.81
CA GLU A 274 -10.45 61.20 11.09
C GLU A 274 -11.34 62.13 11.94
N ARG A 275 -11.56 61.80 13.22
CA ARG A 275 -12.35 62.66 14.14
C ARG A 275 -11.71 64.03 14.36
N SER A 276 -10.39 64.09 14.58
CA SER A 276 -9.69 65.36 14.80
C SER A 276 -9.70 66.26 13.56
N PHE A 277 -9.71 65.67 12.37
CA PHE A 277 -9.76 66.39 11.10
C PHE A 277 -11.16 66.95 10.84
N SER A 278 -12.23 66.17 11.04
CA SER A 278 -13.61 66.64 10.93
C SER A 278 -13.92 67.81 11.87
N ASN A 279 -13.50 67.73 13.13
CA ASN A 279 -13.73 68.81 14.10
C ASN A 279 -13.01 70.11 13.74
N LYS A 280 -11.87 70.06 13.04
CA LYS A 280 -11.18 71.26 12.54
C LYS A 280 -11.88 71.92 11.36
N LEU A 281 -12.66 71.16 10.59
CA LEU A 281 -13.44 71.71 9.48
C LEU A 281 -14.68 72.45 9.98
N GLU A 282 -15.35 71.95 11.03
CA GLU A 282 -16.53 72.62 11.63
C GLU A 282 -16.19 73.92 12.36
N VAL A 283 -14.99 74.07 12.90
CA VAL A 283 -14.57 75.31 13.60
C VAL A 283 -14.18 76.44 12.64
N ASN A 284 -13.93 76.14 11.37
CA ASN A 284 -13.52 77.10 10.34
C ASN A 284 -14.63 77.44 9.31
N SER A 285 -15.85 76.95 9.54
CA SER A 285 -17.07 77.28 8.79
C SER A 285 -18.01 78.15 9.62
#